data_AF-A0A7X4EAV3-F1
#
_entry.id   AF-A0A7X4EAV3-F1
#
_cell.length_a   1.000
_cell.length_b   1.000
_cell.length_c   1.000
_cell.angle_alpha   90.00
_cell.angle_beta   90.00
_cell.angle_gamma   90.00
#
_symmetry.space_group_name_H-M   'P 1'
#
loop_
_entity.id
_entity.type
_entity.pdbx_description
1 polymer ?
#
loop_
_entity_poly.entity_id
_entity_poly.type
_entity_poly.pdbx_seq_one_letter_code
_entity_poly.pdbx_strand_id
1 'polypeptide(L)'
;MAVQTRTNKKRDLLPLRRKRPESLTEREQEILQLIWSGLKNKEIAERLAISVKTVEAHRANMMKKVRVSNAAQLLNAAIQEGLIQVR
;
A
#
# COMPACT_ATOMS: atom_id res chain seq x y z
N MET A 1 -33.39 32.13 -32.76
CA MET A 1 -33.96 30.76 -32.77
C MET A 1 -32.86 29.84 -32.25
N ALA A 2 -32.89 29.46 -30.97
CA ALA A 2 -33.47 28.22 -30.43
C ALA A 2 -32.73 26.97 -30.96
N VAL A 3 -32.21 26.01 -30.19
CA VAL A 3 -32.30 25.65 -28.76
C VAL A 3 -31.16 24.65 -28.46
N GLN A 4 -30.72 24.58 -27.20
CA GLN A 4 -29.79 23.57 -26.65
C GLN A 4 -30.30 22.12 -26.75
N THR A 5 -29.38 21.16 -26.94
CA THR A 5 -29.36 19.79 -26.35
C THR A 5 -27.97 19.21 -26.62
N ARG A 6 -27.18 18.56 -25.75
CA ARG A 6 -27.35 17.89 -24.43
C ARG A 6 -25.95 17.74 -23.77
N THR A 7 -25.84 18.09 -22.48
CA THR A 7 -25.23 17.31 -21.36
C THR A 7 -24.25 16.15 -21.72
N ASN A 8 -23.11 15.86 -21.07
CA ASN A 8 -22.82 15.81 -19.64
C ASN A 8 -21.39 15.20 -19.42
N LYS A 9 -20.52 15.88 -18.66
CA LYS A 9 -20.06 15.44 -17.31
C LYS A 9 -19.19 14.18 -17.15
N LYS A 10 -18.05 14.42 -16.47
CA LYS A 10 -17.32 13.52 -15.56
C LYS A 10 -16.57 12.34 -16.17
N ARG A 11 -15.29 12.55 -16.41
CA ARG A 11 -14.16 11.83 -15.77
C ARG A 11 -12.94 12.76 -15.84
N ASP A 12 -13.09 14.01 -15.41
CA ASP A 12 -12.59 14.39 -14.08
C ASP A 12 -11.35 13.57 -13.69
N LEU A 13 -10.20 14.13 -14.08
CA LEU A 13 -9.03 14.24 -13.23
C LEU A 13 -8.54 12.90 -12.67
N LEU A 14 -7.52 12.32 -13.33
CA LEU A 14 -6.59 11.38 -12.70
C LEU A 14 -6.43 11.78 -11.23
N PRO A 15 -6.93 10.97 -10.28
CA PRO A 15 -7.08 11.40 -8.92
C PRO A 15 -5.70 11.80 -8.46
N LEU A 16 -5.57 13.07 -8.09
CA LEU A 16 -4.40 13.67 -7.43
C LEU A 16 -3.72 12.55 -6.68
N ARG A 17 -2.63 12.02 -7.26
CA ARG A 17 -1.85 10.92 -6.69
C ARG A 17 -1.54 11.46 -5.31
N ARG A 18 -2.27 11.00 -4.30
CA ARG A 18 -2.21 11.53 -2.94
C ARG A 18 -0.84 11.09 -2.47
N LYS A 19 0.20 11.85 -2.84
CA LYS A 19 1.44 11.99 -2.09
C LYS A 19 0.99 12.63 -0.78
N ARG A 20 0.39 11.79 0.07
CA ARG A 20 0.12 12.06 1.48
C ARG A 20 1.14 11.25 2.26
N PRO A 21 1.52 11.78 3.42
CA PRO A 21 2.89 11.78 3.91
C PRO A 21 3.29 10.38 4.37
N GLU A 22 4.57 10.04 4.21
CA GLU A 22 5.17 8.79 4.73
C GLU A 22 4.88 7.53 3.91
N SER A 23 5.02 7.61 2.58
CA SER A 23 5.11 6.43 1.73
C SER A 23 6.13 5.43 2.32
N LEU A 24 5.71 4.16 2.46
CA LEU A 24 6.59 3.07 2.89
C LEU A 24 7.89 3.09 2.07
N THR A 25 9.02 2.87 2.72
CA THR A 25 10.32 2.77 2.01
C THR A 25 10.29 1.59 1.06
N GLU A 26 11.18 1.55 0.07
CA GLU A 26 11.24 0.43 -0.89
C GLU A 26 11.35 -0.92 -0.18
N ARG A 27 12.15 -1.01 0.88
CA ARG A 27 12.29 -2.23 1.68
C ARG A 27 11.01 -2.62 2.43
N GLU A 28 10.27 -1.63 2.90
CA GLU A 28 8.98 -1.83 3.57
C GLU A 28 7.91 -2.29 2.56
N GLN A 29 7.89 -1.71 1.36
CA GLN A 29 7.02 -2.15 0.26
C GLN A 29 7.34 -3.58 -0.18
N GLU A 30 8.62 -3.94 -0.25
CA GLU A 30 9.08 -5.28 -0.60
C GLU A 30 8.60 -6.30 0.45
N ILE A 31 8.79 -6.02 1.74
CA ILE A 31 8.25 -6.86 2.83
C ILE A 31 6.73 -6.99 2.72
N LEU A 32 6.05 -5.88 2.47
CA LEU A 32 4.59 -5.84 2.35
C LEU A 32 4.08 -6.68 1.16
N GLN A 33 4.75 -6.66 0.02
CA GLN A 33 4.43 -7.52 -1.12
C GLN A 33 4.61 -9.00 -0.81
N LEU A 34 5.65 -9.35 -0.05
CA LEU A 34 5.87 -10.73 0.37
C LEU A 34 4.79 -11.19 1.36
N ILE A 35 4.38 -10.33 2.29
CA ILE A 35 3.24 -10.58 3.19
C ILE A 35 1.95 -10.78 2.36
N TRP A 36 1.71 -9.94 1.35
CA TRP A 36 0.57 -10.07 0.45
C TRP A 36 0.59 -11.38 -0.34
N SER A 37 1.78 -11.85 -0.71
CA SER A 37 1.97 -13.15 -1.37
C SER A 37 1.71 -14.35 -0.44
N GLY A 38 1.34 -14.10 0.83
CA GLY A 38 1.04 -15.15 1.81
C GLY A 38 2.27 -15.75 2.49
N LEU A 39 3.46 -15.16 2.30
CA LEU A 39 4.69 -15.66 2.90
C LEU A 39 4.71 -15.40 4.41
N LYS A 40 5.19 -16.38 5.18
CA LYS A 40 5.39 -16.27 6.63
C LYS A 40 6.60 -15.41 6.93
N ASN A 41 6.65 -14.82 8.12
CA ASN A 41 7.78 -13.98 8.56
C ASN A 41 9.15 -14.69 8.43
N LYS A 42 9.21 -16.02 8.60
CA LYS A 42 10.42 -16.82 8.37
C LYS A 42 10.84 -16.87 6.90
N GLU A 43 9.89 -17.09 5.99
CA GLU A 43 10.17 -17.14 4.55
C GLU A 43 10.54 -15.74 4.01
N ILE A 44 9.90 -14.69 4.54
CA ILE A 44 10.27 -13.30 4.24
C ILE A 44 11.71 -13.02 4.69
N ALA A 45 12.05 -13.44 5.90
CA ALA A 45 13.39 -13.31 6.47
C ALA A 45 14.45 -14.03 5.61
N GLU A 46 14.19 -15.29 5.24
CA GLU A 46 15.06 -16.07 4.34
C GLU A 46 15.21 -15.41 2.96
N ARG A 47 14.10 -14.98 2.36
CA ARG A 47 14.12 -14.39 1.01
C ARG A 47 14.83 -13.04 0.95
N LEU A 48 14.72 -12.25 2.02
CA LEU A 48 15.39 -10.96 2.15
C LEU A 48 16.78 -11.06 2.78
N ALA A 49 17.23 -12.27 3.13
CA ALA A 49 18.49 -12.53 3.85
C ALA A 49 18.65 -11.69 5.14
N ILE A 50 17.56 -11.53 5.89
CA ILE A 50 17.52 -10.80 7.17
C ILE A 50 16.94 -11.68 8.28
N SER A 51 17.16 -11.30 9.54
CA SER A 51 16.57 -12.02 10.68
C SER A 51 15.05 -11.80 10.76
N VAL A 52 14.32 -12.80 11.26
CA VAL A 52 12.87 -12.70 11.54
C VAL A 52 12.55 -11.50 12.43
N LYS A 53 13.39 -11.26 13.45
CA LYS A 53 13.29 -10.10 14.34
C LYS A 53 13.41 -8.76 13.59
N THR A 54 14.20 -8.72 12.52
CA THR A 54 14.34 -7.56 11.64
C THR A 54 13.07 -7.35 10.81
N VAL A 55 12.45 -8.41 10.31
CA VAL A 55 11.13 -8.34 9.63
C VAL A 55 10.07 -7.78 10.58
N GLU A 56 10.06 -8.20 11.84
CA GLU A 56 9.15 -7.66 12.86
C GLU A 56 9.41 -6.18 13.15
N ALA A 57 10.67 -5.78 13.25
CA ALA A 57 11.05 -4.38 13.43
C ALA A 57 10.60 -3.51 12.24
N HIS A 58 10.80 -4.00 11.00
CA HIS A 58 10.28 -3.33 9.81
C HIS A 58 8.76 -3.22 9.87
N ARG A 59 8.02 -4.29 10.21
CA ARG A 59 6.56 -4.24 10.37
C ARG A 59 6.12 -3.22 11.42
N ALA A 60 6.80 -3.13 12.55
CA ALA A 60 6.51 -2.14 13.57
C ALA A 60 6.74 -0.71 13.06
N ASN A 61 7.81 -0.47 12.29
CA ASN A 61 8.09 0.83 11.68
C ASN A 61 7.06 1.20 10.60
N MET A 62 6.67 0.24 9.75
CA MET A 62 5.59 0.41 8.77
C MET A 62 4.27 0.76 9.46
N MET A 63 3.92 0.03 10.52
CA MET A 63 2.71 0.26 11.30
C MET A 63 2.70 1.65 11.94
N LYS A 64 3.85 2.11 12.45
CA LYS A 64 3.99 3.48 12.99
C LYS A 64 3.82 4.55 11.91
N LYS A 65 4.44 4.37 10.73
CA LYS A 65 4.32 5.32 9.61
C LYS A 65 2.90 5.44 9.08
N VAL A 66 2.24 4.31 8.84
CA VAL A 66 0.87 4.28 8.31
C VAL A 66 -0.18 4.49 9.43
N ARG A 67 0.26 4.58 10.69
CA ARG A 67 -0.58 4.72 11.90
C ARG A 67 -1.65 3.63 12.03
N VAL A 68 -1.27 2.40 11.73
CA VAL A 68 -2.13 1.22 11.82
C VAL A 68 -1.67 0.29 12.93
N SER A 69 -2.62 -0.40 13.56
CA SER A 69 -2.31 -1.27 14.71
C SER A 69 -2.15 -2.74 14.33
N ASN A 70 -2.45 -3.10 13.09
CA ASN A 70 -2.44 -4.49 12.64
C ASN A 70 -1.91 -4.62 11.21
N ALA A 71 -1.27 -5.75 10.91
CA ALA A 71 -0.75 -6.03 9.57
C ALA A 71 -1.86 -6.19 8.53
N ALA A 72 -3.05 -6.67 8.92
CA ALA A 72 -4.21 -6.68 8.04
C ALA A 72 -4.65 -5.25 7.67
N GLN A 73 -4.59 -4.31 8.61
CA GLN A 73 -4.86 -2.90 8.33
C GLN A 73 -3.75 -2.29 7.47
N LEU A 74 -2.49 -2.70 7.66
CA LEU A 74 -1.37 -2.29 6.81
C LEU A 74 -1.59 -2.75 5.36
N LEU A 75 -1.99 -4.01 5.15
CA LEU A 75 -2.33 -4.54 3.82
C LEU A 75 -3.52 -3.80 3.21
N ASN A 76 -4.60 -3.59 3.97
CA ASN A 76 -5.75 -2.82 3.51
C ASN A 76 -5.36 -1.38 3.14
N ALA A 77 -4.57 -0.72 3.96
CA ALA A 77 -4.07 0.62 3.67
C ALA A 77 -3.24 0.63 2.38
N ALA A 78 -2.38 -0.37 2.18
CA ALA A 78 -1.58 -0.48 0.97
C ALA A 78 -2.40 -0.77 -0.29
N ILE A 79 -3.49 -1.54 -0.20
CA ILE A 79 -4.43 -1.76 -1.31
C ILE A 79 -5.19 -0.45 -1.60
N GLN A 80 -5.66 0.25 -0.57
CA GLN A 80 -6.35 1.54 -0.69
C GLN A 80 -5.46 2.63 -1.29
N GLU A 81 -4.17 2.61 -0.97
CA GLU A 81 -3.17 3.50 -1.58
C GLU A 81 -2.71 3.06 -2.97
N GLY A 82 -3.05 1.85 -3.41
CA GLY A 82 -2.61 1.29 -4.68
C GLY A 82 -1.13 0.88 -4.71
N LEU A 83 -0.51 0.68 -3.54
CA LEU A 83 0.84 0.13 -3.39
C LEU A 83 0.87 -1.38 -3.70
N ILE A 84 -0.25 -2.07 -3.43
CA ILE A 84 -0.47 -3.45 -3.82
C ILE A 84 -1.61 -3.48 -4.84
N GLN A 85 -1.35 -4.08 -6.00
CA GLN A 85 -2.40 -4.42 -6.97
C GLN A 85 -2.85 -5.86 -6.74
N VAL A 86 -4.10 -6.01 -6.32
CA VAL A 86 -4.81 -7.29 -6.37
C VAL A 86 -5.21 -7.48 -7.84
N ARG A 87 -4.53 -8.38 -8.54
CA ARG A 87 -4.84 -8.72 -9.93
C ARG A 87 -5.69 -9.97 -9.99
#